data_AF-A0A830ZX86-F1
#
_entry.id   AF-A0A830ZX86-F1
#
_cell.length_a   1.000
_cell.length_b   1.000
_cell.length_c   1.000
_cell.angle_alpha   90.00
_cell.angle_beta   90.00
_cell.angle_gamma   90.00
#
_symmetry.space_group_name_H-M   'P 1'
#
loop_
_entity.id
_entity.type
_entity.pdbx_description
1 polymer ?
#
loop_
_entity_poly.entity_id
_entity_poly.type
_entity_poly.pdbx_seq_one_letter_code
_entity_poly.pdbx_strand_id
1 'polypeptide(L)'
;MSDFSAVLQFPPPSPRHSEAWLAEKLAYYADAWDVAQDMTNAVAEIVVIDTRSPQQYHAGHICGAISFPHRTMDATTLALLDRDKVYITYCDGIGCNGSTRGAWKLAAAGFKVKELIGGLDFWRRDQHPITQGDEPGRWPEATTQPDCGC
;
A
#
# COMPACT_ATOMS: atom_id res chain seq x y z
N MET A 1 20.61 -37.89 -13.53
CA MET A 1 20.33 -36.54 -12.99
C MET A 1 18.83 -36.41 -12.93
N SER A 2 18.27 -35.89 -11.84
CA SER A 2 16.82 -35.82 -11.67
C SER A 2 16.24 -34.73 -12.59
N ASP A 3 15.34 -35.11 -13.49
CA ASP A 3 14.57 -34.20 -14.37
C ASP A 3 13.45 -33.45 -13.61
N PHE A 4 13.43 -33.53 -12.28
CA PHE A 4 12.46 -32.84 -11.45
C PHE A 4 12.79 -31.34 -11.34
N SER A 5 11.88 -30.50 -11.85
CA SER A 5 11.87 -29.06 -11.60
C SER A 5 10.67 -28.70 -10.73
N ALA A 6 10.90 -28.18 -9.52
CA ALA A 6 9.84 -27.69 -8.64
C ALA A 6 9.08 -26.51 -9.26
N VAL A 7 9.75 -25.70 -10.06
CA VAL A 7 9.14 -24.56 -10.77
C VAL A 7 8.21 -25.03 -11.88
N LEU A 8 8.62 -26.06 -12.64
CA LEU A 8 7.85 -26.58 -13.76
C LEU A 8 6.91 -27.74 -13.37
N GLN A 9 6.90 -28.15 -12.10
CA GLN A 9 5.91 -29.09 -11.56
C GLN A 9 4.48 -28.60 -11.85
N PHE A 10 4.29 -27.28 -11.84
CA PHE A 10 3.08 -26.61 -12.29
C PHE A 10 3.45 -25.70 -13.47
N PRO A 11 3.10 -26.05 -14.71
CA PRO A 11 3.47 -25.25 -15.87
C PRO A 11 2.78 -23.88 -15.81
N PRO A 12 3.41 -22.82 -16.34
CA PRO A 12 2.79 -21.51 -16.41
C PRO A 12 1.55 -21.53 -17.31
N PRO A 13 0.57 -20.64 -17.09
CA PRO A 13 -0.53 -20.44 -18.03
C PRO A 13 -0.03 -19.98 -19.40
N SER A 14 -0.92 -20.03 -20.42
CA SER A 14 -0.65 -19.40 -21.71
C SER A 14 -0.39 -17.88 -21.54
N PRO A 15 0.40 -17.24 -22.43
CA PRO A 15 0.71 -15.81 -22.33
C PRO A 15 -0.52 -14.90 -22.14
N ARG A 16 -1.60 -15.13 -22.90
CA ARG A 16 -2.85 -14.37 -22.80
C ARG A 16 -3.54 -14.51 -21.43
N HIS A 17 -3.48 -15.70 -20.84
CA HIS A 17 -4.05 -15.91 -19.49
C HIS A 17 -3.19 -15.19 -18.45
N SER A 18 -1.87 -15.30 -18.55
CA SER A 18 -0.95 -14.57 -17.67
C SER A 18 -1.16 -13.05 -17.76
N GLU A 19 -1.28 -12.49 -18.96
CA GLU A 19 -1.57 -11.07 -19.17
C GLU A 19 -2.84 -10.63 -18.44
N ALA A 20 -3.97 -11.29 -18.70
CA ALA A 20 -5.25 -10.94 -18.10
C ALA A 20 -5.22 -11.03 -16.56
N TRP A 21 -4.63 -12.10 -16.01
CA TRP A 21 -4.51 -12.28 -14.57
C TRP A 21 -3.60 -11.25 -13.91
N LEU A 22 -2.46 -10.93 -14.52
CA LEU A 22 -1.49 -10.00 -13.96
C LEU A 22 -2.01 -8.55 -14.01
N ALA A 23 -2.69 -8.16 -15.08
CA ALA A 23 -3.34 -6.85 -15.17
C ALA A 23 -4.40 -6.67 -14.06
N GLU A 24 -5.23 -7.69 -13.85
CA GLU A 24 -6.22 -7.72 -12.77
C GLU A 24 -5.54 -7.65 -11.39
N LYS A 25 -4.47 -8.43 -11.17
CA LYS A 25 -3.70 -8.40 -9.92
C LYS A 25 -3.10 -7.01 -9.63
N LEU A 26 -2.54 -6.33 -10.63
CA LEU A 26 -1.97 -4.98 -10.49
C LEU A 26 -3.04 -3.90 -10.20
N ALA A 27 -4.31 -4.17 -10.48
CA ALA A 27 -5.40 -3.26 -10.14
C ALA A 27 -5.67 -3.20 -8.62
N TYR A 28 -5.31 -4.23 -7.85
CA TYR A 28 -5.58 -4.32 -6.41
C TYR A 28 -4.44 -3.82 -5.52
N TYR A 29 -3.22 -3.78 -6.05
CA TYR A 29 -2.01 -3.54 -5.27
C TYR A 29 -1.17 -2.40 -5.85
N ALA A 30 -0.38 -1.78 -4.97
CA ALA A 30 0.76 -0.94 -5.31
C ALA A 30 1.95 -1.42 -4.47
N ASP A 31 3.17 -1.32 -5.00
CA ASP A 31 4.37 -1.56 -4.20
C ASP A 31 4.87 -0.27 -3.53
N ALA A 32 5.92 -0.37 -2.71
CA ALA A 32 6.45 0.76 -1.96
C ALA A 32 7.07 1.82 -2.88
N TRP A 33 7.66 1.39 -3.99
CA TRP A 33 8.33 2.27 -4.94
C TRP A 33 7.34 3.15 -5.69
N ASP A 34 6.29 2.56 -6.28
CA ASP A 34 5.24 3.27 -7.00
C ASP A 34 4.60 4.34 -6.09
N VAL A 35 4.27 3.97 -4.85
CA VAL A 35 3.70 4.89 -3.88
C VAL A 35 4.69 6.01 -3.52
N ALA A 36 5.96 5.69 -3.29
CA ALA A 36 6.97 6.71 -2.98
C ALA A 36 7.21 7.67 -4.16
N GLN A 37 7.14 7.18 -5.39
CA GLN A 37 7.24 7.99 -6.60
C GLN A 37 6.04 8.92 -6.75
N ASP A 38 4.81 8.42 -6.59
CA ASP A 38 3.62 9.25 -6.64
C ASP A 38 3.59 10.32 -5.54
N MET A 39 4.06 9.97 -4.33
CA MET A 39 4.22 10.93 -3.23
C MET A 39 5.27 12.00 -3.54
N THR A 40 6.38 11.62 -4.19
CA THR A 40 7.42 12.56 -4.64
C THR A 40 6.91 13.50 -5.74
N ASN A 41 6.11 12.97 -6.67
CA ASN A 41 5.48 13.73 -7.74
C ASN A 41 4.25 14.53 -7.30
N ALA A 42 3.88 14.43 -6.02
CA ALA A 42 2.70 15.06 -5.44
C ALA A 42 1.40 14.77 -6.22
N VAL A 43 1.21 13.50 -6.63
CA VAL A 43 -0.03 13.04 -7.28
C VAL A 43 -1.21 13.27 -6.33
N ALA A 44 -2.06 14.24 -6.66
CA ALA A 44 -3.08 14.73 -5.73
C ALA A 44 -4.25 13.76 -5.58
N GLU A 45 -4.42 12.81 -6.50
CA GLU A 45 -5.50 11.83 -6.55
C GLU A 45 -5.33 10.71 -5.53
N ILE A 46 -4.11 10.50 -5.01
CA ILE A 46 -3.82 9.40 -4.07
C ILE A 46 -3.83 9.89 -2.62
N VAL A 47 -4.33 9.04 -1.71
CA VAL A 47 -4.25 9.26 -0.27
C VAL A 47 -3.75 7.99 0.40
N VAL A 48 -2.57 8.05 1.03
CA VAL A 48 -2.00 6.93 1.76
C VAL A 48 -2.59 6.90 3.17
N ILE A 49 -3.07 5.73 3.61
CA ILE A 49 -3.66 5.56 4.93
C ILE A 49 -2.99 4.44 5.72
N ASP A 50 -2.67 4.77 6.96
CA ASP A 50 -2.20 3.82 7.95
C ASP A 50 -3.40 3.15 8.62
N THR A 51 -3.57 1.85 8.37
CA THR A 51 -4.70 1.09 8.93
C THR A 51 -4.43 0.51 10.31
N ARG A 52 -3.24 0.75 10.85
CA ARG A 52 -2.80 0.28 12.16
C ARG A 52 -3.44 1.09 13.28
N SER A 53 -3.11 0.74 14.52
CA SER A 53 -3.56 1.53 15.68
C SER A 53 -2.93 2.93 15.68
N PRO A 54 -3.60 3.93 16.29
CA PRO A 54 -3.01 5.26 16.46
C PRO A 54 -1.65 5.23 17.17
N GLN A 55 -1.46 4.30 18.11
CA GLN A 55 -0.18 4.13 18.81
C GLN A 55 0.96 3.69 17.87
N GLN A 56 0.66 2.77 16.94
CA GLN A 56 1.64 2.33 15.94
C GLN A 56 1.94 3.41 14.92
N TYR A 57 0.92 4.16 14.49
CA TYR A 57 1.08 5.34 13.65
C TYR A 57 2.01 6.36 14.32
N HIS A 58 1.70 6.76 15.57
CA HIS A 58 2.51 7.70 16.34
C HIS A 58 3.96 7.24 16.49
N ALA A 59 4.18 5.94 16.74
CA ALA A 59 5.52 5.37 16.88
C ALA A 59 6.35 5.41 15.58
N GLY A 60 5.68 5.46 14.42
CA GLY A 60 6.33 5.68 13.14
C GLY A 60 5.46 5.23 11.96
N HIS A 61 5.26 6.11 10.99
CA HIS A 61 4.39 5.93 9.83
C HIS A 61 5.03 6.51 8.56
N ILE A 62 4.43 6.21 7.40
CA ILE A 62 4.84 6.76 6.10
C ILE A 62 4.63 8.28 6.10
N CYS A 63 5.65 9.07 5.70
CA CYS A 63 5.48 10.52 5.57
C CYS A 63 4.33 10.86 4.60
N GLY A 64 3.43 11.75 5.02
CA GLY A 64 2.24 12.16 4.28
C GLY A 64 1.04 11.21 4.40
N ALA A 65 1.18 10.06 5.05
CA ALA A 65 0.04 9.17 5.30
C ALA A 65 -0.84 9.70 6.44
N ILE A 66 -2.15 9.45 6.38
CA ILE A 66 -3.08 9.76 7.47
C ILE A 66 -3.36 8.53 8.34
N SER A 67 -3.54 8.74 9.65
CA SER A 67 -3.99 7.68 10.56
C SER A 67 -5.47 7.37 10.34
N PHE A 68 -5.79 6.16 9.89
CA PHE A 68 -7.17 5.73 9.70
C PHE A 68 -7.34 4.24 10.05
N PRO A 69 -7.37 3.90 11.36
CA PRO A 69 -7.35 2.52 11.83
C PRO A 69 -8.51 1.68 11.29
N HIS A 70 -8.23 0.51 10.68
CA HIS A 70 -9.27 -0.35 10.11
C HIS A 70 -10.33 -0.78 11.14
N ARG A 71 -9.97 -0.84 12.43
CA ARG A 71 -10.88 -1.25 13.51
C ARG A 71 -11.97 -0.21 13.81
N THR A 72 -11.68 1.06 13.59
CA THR A 72 -12.61 2.18 13.85
C THR A 72 -13.27 2.68 12.57
N MET A 73 -12.94 2.12 11.41
CA MET A 73 -13.65 2.41 10.16
C MET A 73 -15.12 1.96 10.23
N ASP A 74 -16.01 2.94 10.17
CA ASP A 74 -17.46 2.81 10.04
C ASP A 74 -18.02 3.87 9.09
N ALA A 75 -19.35 3.88 8.90
CA ALA A 75 -20.02 4.82 8.00
C ALA A 75 -19.78 6.29 8.37
N THR A 76 -19.64 6.61 9.67
CA THR A 76 -19.41 7.98 10.15
C THR A 76 -18.00 8.43 9.83
N THR A 77 -17.00 7.60 10.15
CA THR A 77 -15.60 7.95 9.87
C THR A 77 -15.33 8.01 8.38
N LEU A 78 -15.92 7.09 7.60
CA LEU A 78 -15.74 7.03 6.15
C LEU A 78 -16.42 8.20 5.43
N ALA A 79 -17.46 8.80 6.01
CA ALA A 79 -18.08 10.01 5.43
C ALA A 79 -17.15 11.23 5.41
N LEU A 80 -16.05 11.20 6.16
CA LEU A 80 -15.03 12.26 6.16
C LEU A 80 -14.06 12.16 4.96
N LEU A 81 -14.09 11.05 4.24
CA LEU A 81 -13.19 10.77 3.13
C LEU A 81 -13.74 11.29 1.80
N ASP A 82 -12.86 11.80 0.97
CA ASP A 82 -13.16 12.28 -0.39
C ASP A 82 -13.32 11.10 -1.36
N ARG A 83 -14.46 11.03 -2.05
CA ARG A 83 -14.82 9.94 -2.95
C ARG A 83 -14.10 10.00 -4.30
N ASP A 84 -13.52 11.13 -4.66
CA ASP A 84 -12.79 11.30 -5.91
C ASP A 84 -11.34 10.81 -5.82
N LYS A 85 -10.87 10.49 -4.60
CA LYS A 85 -9.53 9.97 -4.35
C LYS A 85 -9.43 8.45 -4.51
N VAL A 86 -8.20 8.00 -4.72
CA VAL A 86 -7.79 6.60 -4.61
C VAL A 86 -7.03 6.41 -3.31
N TYR A 87 -7.52 5.53 -2.45
CA TYR A 87 -6.90 5.25 -1.16
C TYR A 87 -5.85 4.14 -1.29
N ILE A 88 -4.71 4.32 -0.63
CA ILE A 88 -3.65 3.30 -0.55
C ILE A 88 -3.51 2.86 0.89
N THR A 89 -3.96 1.65 1.21
CA THR A 89 -3.94 1.14 2.60
C THR A 89 -2.66 0.38 2.89
N TYR A 90 -2.06 0.59 4.07
CA TYR A 90 -0.96 -0.24 4.54
C TYR A 90 -1.11 -0.68 6.01
N CYS A 91 -0.40 -1.75 6.36
CA CYS A 91 -0.17 -2.22 7.74
C CYS A 91 1.33 -2.44 7.95
N ASP A 92 1.74 -3.18 8.99
CA ASP A 92 3.15 -3.45 9.28
C ASP A 92 3.84 -4.21 8.13
N GLY A 93 3.25 -5.31 7.64
CA GLY A 93 3.81 -6.06 6.52
C GLY A 93 2.96 -7.26 6.11
N ILE A 94 3.54 -8.19 5.35
CA ILE A 94 2.85 -9.37 4.76
C ILE A 94 2.13 -10.23 5.81
N GLY A 95 2.62 -10.25 7.05
CA GLY A 95 2.00 -10.97 8.16
C GLY A 95 0.76 -10.29 8.76
N CYS A 96 0.35 -9.12 8.28
CA CYS A 96 -0.76 -8.33 8.81
C CYS A 96 -1.92 -8.22 7.81
N ASN A 97 -3.15 -8.52 8.25
CA ASN A 97 -4.37 -8.32 7.46
C ASN A 97 -5.01 -6.93 7.63
N GLY A 98 -4.34 -5.98 8.29
CA GLY A 98 -4.87 -4.65 8.59
C GLY A 98 -5.16 -3.84 7.33
N SER A 99 -4.22 -3.87 6.38
CA SER A 99 -4.33 -3.26 5.06
C SER A 99 -5.52 -3.83 4.30
N THR A 100 -5.56 -5.15 4.12
CA THR A 100 -6.65 -5.82 3.41
C THR A 100 -8.02 -5.55 4.04
N ARG A 101 -8.11 -5.54 5.38
CA ARG A 101 -9.37 -5.21 6.09
C ARG A 101 -9.78 -3.75 5.88
N GLY A 102 -8.82 -2.83 5.88
CA GLY A 102 -9.08 -1.41 5.58
C GLY A 102 -9.55 -1.23 4.15
N ALA A 103 -8.83 -1.83 3.18
CA ALA A 103 -9.20 -1.80 1.77
C ALA A 103 -10.59 -2.39 1.53
N TRP A 104 -10.90 -3.53 2.12
CA TRP A 104 -12.22 -4.14 2.01
C TRP A 104 -13.34 -3.22 2.52
N LYS A 105 -13.16 -2.58 3.68
CA LYS A 105 -14.16 -1.65 4.24
C LYS A 105 -14.36 -0.41 3.37
N LEU A 106 -13.29 0.15 2.82
CA LEU A 106 -13.34 1.26 1.86
C LEU A 106 -14.08 0.86 0.59
N ALA A 107 -13.72 -0.27 -0.01
CA ALA A 107 -14.37 -0.79 -1.21
C ALA A 107 -15.87 -1.07 -0.97
N ALA A 108 -16.21 -1.68 0.17
CA ALA A 108 -17.60 -1.94 0.56
C ALA A 108 -18.43 -0.65 0.73
N ALA A 109 -17.78 0.47 1.06
CA ALA A 109 -18.40 1.80 1.14
C ALA A 109 -18.32 2.61 -0.17
N GLY A 110 -17.86 1.98 -1.27
CA GLY A 110 -17.82 2.56 -2.61
C GLY A 110 -16.61 3.45 -2.90
N PHE A 111 -15.54 3.36 -2.11
CA PHE A 111 -14.28 4.07 -2.39
C PHE A 111 -13.39 3.26 -3.33
N LYS A 112 -12.59 3.97 -4.13
CA LYS A 112 -11.50 3.37 -4.92
C LYS A 112 -10.31 3.15 -3.99
N VAL A 113 -9.74 1.96 -4.01
CA VAL A 113 -8.69 1.59 -3.06
C VAL A 113 -7.74 0.54 -3.63
N LYS A 114 -6.47 0.64 -3.25
CA LYS A 114 -5.43 -0.38 -3.44
C LYS A 114 -4.74 -0.68 -2.11
N GLU A 115 -4.13 -1.85 -2.02
CA GLU A 115 -3.27 -2.22 -0.88
C GLU A 115 -1.79 -2.03 -1.21
N LEU A 116 -1.05 -1.38 -0.32
CA LEU A 116 0.41 -1.33 -0.36
C LEU A 116 0.98 -2.67 0.11
N ILE A 117 1.45 -3.49 -0.84
CA ILE A 117 2.02 -4.80 -0.53
C ILE A 117 3.36 -4.66 0.19
N GLY A 118 3.63 -5.56 1.13
CA GLY A 118 4.84 -5.49 1.95
C GLY A 118 4.76 -4.51 3.14
N GLY A 119 3.78 -3.60 3.15
CA GLY A 119 3.51 -2.69 4.25
C GLY A 119 4.68 -1.78 4.63
N LEU A 120 4.68 -1.32 5.88
CA LEU A 120 5.73 -0.46 6.41
C LEU A 120 7.10 -1.17 6.51
N ASP A 121 7.13 -2.50 6.61
CA ASP A 121 8.35 -3.29 6.65
C ASP A 121 9.15 -3.14 5.36
N PHE A 122 8.48 -3.31 4.20
CA PHE A 122 9.13 -3.14 2.90
C PHE A 122 9.41 -1.67 2.59
N TRP A 123 8.50 -0.76 2.98
CA TRP A 123 8.75 0.68 2.89
C TRP A 123 10.06 1.10 3.57
N ARG A 124 10.30 0.60 4.80
CA ARG A 124 11.55 0.85 5.55
C ARG A 124 12.75 0.17 4.92
N ARG A 125 12.58 -1.07 4.44
CA ARG A 125 13.64 -1.83 3.78
C ARG A 125 14.16 -1.08 2.54
N ASP A 126 13.26 -0.47 1.79
CA ASP A 126 13.56 0.30 0.59
C ASP A 126 13.98 1.75 0.93
N GLN A 127 14.15 2.05 2.23
CA GLN A 127 14.64 3.31 2.79
C GLN A 127 13.80 4.54 2.43
N HIS A 128 12.50 4.36 2.24
CA HIS A 128 11.58 5.46 1.99
C HIS A 128 11.27 6.28 3.25
N PRO A 129 10.89 7.57 3.10
CA PRO A 129 10.68 8.48 4.23
C PRO A 129 9.63 8.00 5.23
N ILE A 130 9.96 8.07 6.53
CA ILE A 130 9.02 7.86 7.63
C ILE A 130 9.06 9.06 8.58
N THR A 131 7.98 9.24 9.33
CA THR A 131 7.87 10.25 10.38
C THR A 131 7.22 9.65 11.62
N GLN A 132 7.20 10.40 12.73
CA GLN A 132 6.62 10.03 14.01
C GLN A 132 5.70 11.14 14.51
N GLY A 133 4.87 10.82 15.51
CA GLY A 133 3.86 11.72 16.07
C GLY A 133 2.48 11.57 15.44
N ASP A 134 1.57 12.46 15.80
CA ASP A 134 0.16 12.39 15.38
C ASP A 134 -0.11 13.05 14.01
N GLU A 135 0.82 13.87 13.53
CA GLU A 135 0.70 14.56 12.25
C GLU A 135 1.22 13.69 11.10
N PRO A 136 0.64 13.77 9.89
CA PRO A 136 1.10 13.04 8.69
C PRO A 136 2.58 13.24 8.35
N GLY A 137 3.17 14.35 8.81
CA GLY A 137 4.49 14.79 8.39
C GLY A 137 4.53 15.27 6.94
N ARG A 138 5.62 15.95 6.60
CA ARG A 138 5.83 16.52 5.26
C ARG A 138 6.73 15.61 4.44
N TRP A 139 6.36 15.36 3.18
CA TRP A 139 7.26 14.69 2.25
C TRP A 139 8.54 15.52 2.06
N PRO A 140 9.74 14.91 2.15
CA PRO A 140 10.99 15.65 2.02
C PRO A 140 11.17 16.24 0.61
N GLU A 141 11.72 17.46 0.53
CA GLU A 141 11.93 18.18 -0.75
C GLU A 141 13.04 17.57 -1.64
N ALA A 142 13.91 16.74 -1.05
CA ALA A 142 15.00 16.08 -1.76
C ALA A 142 15.30 14.74 -1.10
N THR A 143 14.65 13.69 -1.59
CA THR A 143 15.15 12.33 -1.42
C THR A 143 15.95 11.98 -2.66
N THR A 144 17.25 11.75 -2.50
CA THR A 144 17.93 10.77 -3.36
C THR A 144 17.24 9.44 -3.09
N GLN A 145 16.19 9.13 -3.86
CA GLN A 145 15.61 7.80 -3.85
C GLN A 145 16.75 6.86 -4.27
N PRO A 146 17.16 5.90 -3.44
CA PRO A 146 18.05 4.85 -3.91
C PRO A 146 17.37 4.18 -5.11
N ASP A 147 18.16 3.84 -6.13
CA ASP A 147 17.69 3.12 -7.32
C ASP A 147 16.83 1.93 -6.87
N CYS A 148 15.55 1.86 -7.28
CA CYS A 148 14.88 0.57 -7.22
C CYS A 148 15.76 -0.35 -8.08
N GLY A 149 16.14 -1.52 -7.60
CA GLY A 149 16.92 -2.46 -8.43
C GLY A 149 16.10 -3.04 -9.60
N CYS A 150 15.18 -2.25 -10.14
CA CYS A 150 14.16 -2.46 -11.14
C CYS A 150 14.37 -1.42 -12.26
#